data_AF-A0A3A8IHK8-F1
#
_entry.id   AF-A0A3A8IHK8-F1
#
_cell.length_a   1.000
_cell.length_b   1.000
_cell.length_c   1.000
_cell.angle_alpha   90.00
_cell.angle_beta   90.00
_cell.angle_gamma   90.00
#
_symmetry.space_group_name_H-M   'P 1'
#
loop_
_entity.id
_entity.type
_entity.pdbx_description
1 polymer ?
#
loop_
_entity_poly.entity_id
_entity_poly.type
_entity_poly.pdbx_seq_one_letter_code
_entity_poly.pdbx_strand_id
1 'polypeptide(L)'
;MKDTLLLTAAPDAPWKSYGASPGAMEAAAADPGTPGRWNWSHDVRKPGRVSGVTYHLPRTPWYVEQTPTVLEELLWHPIEVGYRGLPLTLELTKKFLVRKYETSSGTVAKGQSAYWLPAELDRSMLLVFGFQLNLRAKSKTFSLEPIPLDVMERDDFMPRPGAKPPKAPVMKVTRTETGTLQLVPLRVLVCAEFVCCQDRNDYVPGAQARTSRLRPHLMLMSNRPLEKLAAKISVRRPSMSTMAHEGGPPADDQDGMSHGMAAGMWSDSNSSEVAWEKLFTASIPPVWSSIFSRVKTNLPAGAGYLMASPDAPGGPGFLSHRWNDVAGRYEQHQEELMPRQGYFDNIHVAPPMRAPKSVRDVYPNAELHLDDITMAPFCIHDCLHLHWRWLPAKEKYLHGWDEKGPYAVPGAPHIPVHQHLRVEMESPHAYAYCVRSDQVLEPGRWEYILHEGLAYGTNAGHEAMARLLMGGRALLAPWPSEAQASWAMFYWVLRYSRTRDLAVARLLEDGAPVP
;
A
#
# COMPACT_ATOMS: atom_id res chain seq x y z
N MET A 1 11.79 5.35 18.82
CA MET A 1 12.22 5.65 17.43
C MET A 1 12.94 4.49 16.77
N LYS A 2 13.78 3.70 17.48
CA LYS A 2 14.49 2.54 16.91
C LYS A 2 13.57 1.46 16.29
N ASP A 3 12.28 1.45 16.66
CA ASP A 3 11.30 0.49 16.14
C ASP A 3 10.71 0.88 14.77
N THR A 4 11.06 2.06 14.24
CA THR A 4 10.74 2.46 12.86
C THR A 4 11.41 1.53 11.86
N LEU A 5 10.88 1.39 10.65
CA LEU A 5 11.46 0.48 9.66
C LEU A 5 12.86 0.92 9.27
N LEU A 6 13.06 2.21 8.96
CA LEU A 6 14.35 2.73 8.54
C LEU A 6 15.40 2.53 9.63
N LEU A 7 15.10 2.85 10.89
CA LEU A 7 16.08 2.72 11.98
C LEU A 7 16.23 1.29 12.49
N THR A 8 15.31 0.38 12.19
CA THR A 8 15.56 -1.06 12.35
C THR A 8 16.61 -1.50 11.34
N ALA A 9 16.46 -1.11 10.08
CA ALA A 9 17.31 -1.55 8.98
C ALA A 9 18.69 -0.86 8.93
N ALA A 10 18.73 0.41 9.33
CA ALA A 10 19.92 1.26 9.35
C ALA A 10 19.94 2.06 10.66
N PRO A 11 20.29 1.42 11.80
CA PRO A 11 20.28 2.07 13.12
C PRO A 11 21.16 3.31 13.22
N ASP A 12 22.21 3.36 12.40
CA ASP A 12 23.20 4.44 12.34
C ASP A 12 22.95 5.40 11.17
N ALA A 13 21.74 5.37 10.58
CA ALA A 13 21.40 6.28 9.48
C ALA A 13 21.66 7.74 9.87
N PRO A 14 22.39 8.50 9.03
CA PRO A 14 22.68 9.90 9.32
C PRO A 14 21.37 10.70 9.36
N TRP A 15 21.36 11.74 10.18
CA TRP A 15 20.19 12.58 10.33
C TRP A 15 20.53 14.06 10.47
N LYS A 16 19.55 14.88 10.10
CA LYS A 16 19.57 16.32 10.27
C LYS A 16 18.54 16.74 11.30
N SER A 17 18.93 17.64 12.19
CA SER A 17 18.03 18.27 13.15
C SER A 17 17.28 19.43 12.51
N TYR A 18 16.03 19.62 12.91
CA TYR A 18 15.21 20.76 12.58
C TYR A 18 14.59 21.29 13.88
N GLY A 19 14.42 22.60 14.01
CA GLY A 19 13.93 23.19 15.26
C GLY A 19 14.14 24.69 15.35
N ALA A 20 13.56 25.28 16.39
CA ALA A 20 13.37 26.72 16.55
C ALA A 20 14.61 27.51 17.03
N SER A 21 15.79 26.91 17.14
CA SER A 21 17.00 27.63 17.54
C SER A 21 17.59 28.39 16.35
N PRO A 22 17.60 29.74 16.36
CA PRO A 22 18.28 30.52 15.33
C PRO A 22 19.78 30.16 15.36
N GLY A 23 20.30 29.57 14.29
CA GLY A 23 21.73 29.29 14.16
C GLY A 23 22.16 27.82 14.22
N ALA A 24 21.23 26.86 14.27
CA ALA A 24 21.59 25.46 14.02
C ALA A 24 22.05 25.33 12.56
N MET A 25 23.35 25.09 12.34
CA MET A 25 23.91 24.88 11.01
C MET A 25 23.24 23.65 10.37
N GLU A 26 22.70 23.81 9.16
CA GLU A 26 22.26 22.69 8.35
C GLU A 26 23.49 21.85 7.97
N ALA A 27 23.66 20.68 8.59
CA ALA A 27 24.63 19.70 8.13
C ALA A 27 24.34 19.35 6.66
N ALA A 28 25.37 19.16 5.84
CA ALA A 28 25.24 18.79 4.43
C ALA A 28 24.41 17.50 4.29
N ALA A 29 23.58 17.41 3.24
CA ALA A 29 22.86 16.18 2.95
C ALA A 29 23.88 15.12 2.51
N ALA A 30 23.62 13.86 2.82
CA ALA A 30 24.36 12.78 2.17
C ALA A 30 24.23 12.96 0.65
N ASP A 31 25.36 12.92 -0.05
CA ASP A 31 25.43 13.07 -1.49
C ASP A 31 24.62 11.95 -2.17
N PRO A 32 23.64 12.25 -3.05
CA PRO A 32 22.82 11.25 -3.73
C PRO A 32 23.59 10.32 -4.70
N GLY A 33 24.92 10.39 -4.76
CA GLY A 33 25.77 9.60 -5.66
C GLY A 33 25.83 8.09 -5.42
N THR A 34 24.99 7.50 -4.56
CA THR A 34 24.94 6.03 -4.44
C THR A 34 23.95 5.47 -5.46
N PRO A 35 24.35 4.58 -6.39
CA PRO A 35 23.46 3.99 -7.37
C PRO A 35 22.44 3.07 -6.69
N GLY A 36 21.25 3.59 -6.42
CA GLY A 36 20.05 2.84 -6.03
C GLY A 36 19.13 2.60 -7.23
N ARG A 37 18.22 1.63 -7.12
CA ARG A 37 17.15 1.45 -8.12
C ARG A 37 16.07 2.52 -7.97
N TRP A 38 15.85 3.02 -6.77
CA TRP A 38 14.85 4.05 -6.51
C TRP A 38 15.42 5.46 -6.53
N ASN A 39 14.71 6.36 -7.19
CA ASN A 39 14.99 7.79 -7.14
C ASN A 39 13.70 8.56 -6.80
N TRP A 40 13.83 9.64 -6.05
CA TRP A 40 12.72 10.49 -5.63
C TRP A 40 13.22 11.85 -5.16
N SER A 41 12.31 12.81 -5.08
CA SER A 41 12.57 14.16 -4.57
C SER A 41 11.71 14.47 -3.35
N HIS A 42 12.27 15.21 -2.39
CA HIS A 42 11.58 15.67 -1.19
C HIS A 42 12.03 17.10 -0.84
N ASP A 43 11.08 18.03 -0.75
CA ASP A 43 11.30 19.41 -0.32
C ASP A 43 10.94 19.57 1.16
N VAL A 44 11.92 19.90 2.00
CA VAL A 44 11.71 20.10 3.44
C VAL A 44 10.73 21.25 3.78
N ARG A 45 10.45 22.15 2.84
CA ARG A 45 9.41 23.19 2.98
C ARG A 45 8.01 22.60 2.90
N LYS A 46 7.87 21.41 2.29
CA LYS A 46 6.63 20.64 2.15
C LYS A 46 6.88 19.20 2.63
N PRO A 47 7.20 19.00 3.92
CA PRO A 47 7.75 17.72 4.37
C PRO A 47 6.72 16.58 4.33
N GLY A 48 5.42 16.89 4.23
CA GLY A 48 4.38 15.91 3.95
C GLY A 48 4.39 15.32 2.54
N ARG A 49 5.33 15.68 1.66
CA ARG A 49 5.28 15.33 0.22
C ARG A 49 6.56 14.69 -0.30
N VAL A 50 6.40 13.60 -1.04
CA VAL A 50 7.44 13.01 -1.91
C VAL A 50 6.95 13.09 -3.35
N SER A 51 7.85 13.40 -4.30
CA SER A 51 7.48 13.57 -5.70
C SER A 51 8.50 12.97 -6.66
N GLY A 52 8.05 12.66 -7.87
CA GLY A 52 8.91 12.15 -8.93
C GLY A 52 9.60 10.85 -8.53
N VAL A 53 8.82 9.91 -7.98
CA VAL A 53 9.32 8.59 -7.60
C VAL A 53 9.51 7.79 -8.88
N THR A 54 10.74 7.43 -9.19
CA THR A 54 11.09 6.61 -10.35
C THR A 54 11.82 5.35 -9.92
N TYR A 55 11.75 4.33 -10.77
CA TYR A 55 12.42 3.06 -10.55
C TYR A 55 13.30 2.71 -11.74
N HIS A 56 14.59 2.46 -11.53
CA HIS A 56 15.50 1.93 -12.54
C HIS A 56 15.19 0.45 -12.74
N LEU A 57 14.46 0.18 -13.81
CA LEU A 57 14.13 -1.16 -14.26
C LEU A 57 15.31 -1.70 -15.07
N PRO A 58 16.06 -2.70 -14.56
CA PRO A 58 17.11 -3.32 -15.36
C PRO A 58 16.49 -4.02 -16.55
N ARG A 59 17.30 -4.22 -17.61
CA ARG A 59 16.88 -5.03 -18.76
C ARG A 59 16.37 -6.39 -18.29
N THR A 60 15.22 -6.78 -18.80
CA THR A 60 14.63 -8.11 -18.62
C THR A 60 14.38 -8.73 -19.99
N PRO A 61 14.00 -10.01 -20.08
CA PRO A 61 13.54 -10.59 -21.35
C PRO A 61 12.34 -9.87 -22.00
N TRP A 62 11.64 -8.99 -21.26
CA TRP A 62 10.39 -8.34 -21.70
C TRP A 62 10.50 -6.81 -21.84
N TYR A 63 11.51 -6.21 -21.20
CA TYR A 63 11.62 -4.76 -21.08
C TYR A 63 13.06 -4.31 -21.30
N VAL A 64 13.20 -3.19 -22.01
CA VAL A 64 14.48 -2.48 -22.13
C VAL A 64 14.83 -2.00 -20.74
N GLU A 65 16.12 -1.82 -20.51
CA GLU A 65 16.54 -1.00 -19.37
C GLU A 65 15.95 0.40 -19.51
N GLN A 66 15.31 0.87 -18.44
CA GLN A 66 14.56 2.13 -18.45
C GLN A 66 14.28 2.62 -17.02
N THR A 67 13.71 3.81 -16.91
CA THR A 67 13.39 4.44 -15.61
C THR A 67 11.95 4.95 -15.60
N PRO A 68 10.94 4.07 -15.44
CA PRO A 68 9.56 4.48 -15.31
C PRO A 68 9.35 5.38 -14.09
N THR A 69 8.44 6.35 -14.25
CA THR A 69 7.85 7.10 -13.15
C THR A 69 6.82 6.22 -12.46
N VAL A 70 7.12 5.83 -11.22
CA VAL A 70 6.24 5.01 -10.39
C VAL A 70 5.19 5.85 -9.68
N LEU A 71 5.54 7.02 -9.14
CA LEU A 71 4.57 7.95 -8.56
C LEU A 71 4.92 9.38 -8.98
N GLU A 72 3.93 10.16 -9.37
CA GLU A 72 4.11 11.62 -9.49
C GLU A 72 4.22 12.23 -8.10
N GLU A 73 3.37 11.77 -7.18
CA GLU A 73 3.22 12.35 -5.87
C GLU A 73 2.76 11.30 -4.84
N LEU A 74 3.35 11.41 -3.66
CA LEU A 74 2.84 10.84 -2.43
C LEU A 74 2.67 11.98 -1.40
N LEU A 75 1.52 12.02 -0.75
CA LEU A 75 1.17 13.07 0.21
C LEU A 75 0.65 12.46 1.52
N TRP A 76 1.39 12.69 2.61
CA TRP A 76 0.89 12.50 3.96
C TRP A 76 0.10 13.74 4.37
N HIS A 77 -1.20 13.57 4.63
CA HIS A 77 -2.08 14.66 5.06
C HIS A 77 -1.91 14.94 6.57
N PRO A 78 -2.43 16.08 7.05
CA PRO A 78 -2.53 16.33 8.49
C PRO A 78 -3.27 15.20 9.20
N ILE A 79 -2.85 14.90 10.42
CA ILE A 79 -3.42 13.82 11.23
C ILE A 79 -4.36 14.41 12.26
N GLU A 80 -5.56 13.87 12.38
CA GLU A 80 -6.52 14.27 13.40
C GLU A 80 -6.43 13.33 14.61
N VAL A 81 -6.34 13.89 15.81
CA VAL A 81 -6.36 13.12 17.05
C VAL A 81 -7.33 13.72 18.06
N GLY A 82 -7.97 12.88 18.86
CA GLY A 82 -8.83 13.29 19.97
C GLY A 82 -8.10 13.22 21.31
N TYR A 83 -8.17 14.27 22.13
CA TYR A 83 -7.65 14.26 23.49
C TYR A 83 -8.61 14.94 24.46
N ARG A 84 -9.26 14.17 25.35
CA ARG A 84 -10.24 14.69 26.33
C ARG A 84 -11.38 15.47 25.66
N GLY A 85 -11.92 14.92 24.57
CA GLY A 85 -12.93 15.57 23.74
C GLY A 85 -12.44 16.74 22.89
N LEU A 86 -11.15 17.13 22.98
CA LEU A 86 -10.57 18.16 22.15
C LEU A 86 -10.04 17.55 20.84
N PRO A 87 -10.55 17.94 19.66
CA PRO A 87 -9.93 17.59 18.39
C PRO A 87 -8.65 18.41 18.19
N LEU A 88 -7.59 17.74 17.77
CA LEU A 88 -6.29 18.32 17.44
C LEU A 88 -5.90 17.90 16.03
N THR A 89 -5.45 18.87 15.22
CA THR A 89 -4.89 18.61 13.89
C THR A 89 -3.38 18.77 13.92
N LEU A 90 -2.67 17.69 13.61
CA LEU A 90 -1.21 17.61 13.60
C LEU A 90 -0.70 17.90 12.19
N GLU A 91 -0.44 19.18 11.92
CA GLU A 91 0.05 19.67 10.64
C GLU A 91 1.51 19.25 10.39
N LEU A 92 1.75 18.42 9.37
CA LEU A 92 3.08 17.92 8.97
C LEU A 92 3.89 19.01 8.24
N THR A 93 4.27 20.06 8.96
CA THR A 93 4.99 21.24 8.43
C THR A 93 6.43 21.30 8.93
N LYS A 94 7.28 22.09 8.27
CA LYS A 94 8.68 22.31 8.69
C LYS A 94 8.79 22.77 10.14
N LYS A 95 7.79 23.51 10.65
CA LYS A 95 7.74 23.99 12.04
C LYS A 95 7.82 22.86 13.06
N PHE A 96 7.16 21.73 12.79
CA PHE A 96 7.09 20.59 13.71
C PHE A 96 8.07 19.47 13.36
N LEU A 97 8.76 19.57 12.23
CA LEU A 97 9.82 18.63 11.86
C LEU A 97 10.97 18.78 12.86
N VAL A 98 11.37 17.68 13.49
CA VAL A 98 12.43 17.63 14.50
C VAL A 98 13.67 16.93 13.94
N ARG A 99 13.49 15.83 13.20
CA ARG A 99 14.60 15.10 12.56
C ARG A 99 14.21 14.61 11.17
N LYS A 100 15.19 14.57 10.27
CA LYS A 100 15.12 13.86 8.99
C LYS A 100 16.29 12.88 8.92
N TYR A 101 15.97 11.62 8.73
CA TYR A 101 16.93 10.54 8.48
C TYR A 101 16.88 10.18 7.00
N GLU A 102 18.03 9.90 6.41
CA GLU A 102 18.13 9.37 5.05
C GLU A 102 19.18 8.27 5.03
N THR A 103 18.92 7.23 4.25
CA THR A 103 19.90 6.16 4.00
C THR A 103 19.79 5.69 2.55
N SER A 104 20.90 5.28 1.95
CA SER A 104 20.94 4.63 0.64
C SER A 104 20.86 3.11 0.71
N SER A 105 20.99 2.53 1.91
CA SER A 105 20.95 1.09 2.14
C SER A 105 20.59 0.75 3.59
N GLY A 106 20.36 -0.52 3.87
CA GLY A 106 20.05 -1.03 5.20
C GLY A 106 19.41 -2.41 5.07
N THR A 107 19.43 -3.19 6.14
CA THR A 107 18.91 -4.56 6.10
C THR A 107 18.09 -4.84 7.35
N VAL A 108 16.86 -5.31 7.15
CA VAL A 108 16.11 -6.00 8.20
C VAL A 108 16.37 -7.49 8.04
N ALA A 109 17.14 -8.07 8.97
CA ALA A 109 17.37 -9.51 9.01
C ALA A 109 16.12 -10.25 9.51
N LYS A 110 16.01 -11.53 9.13
CA LYS A 110 14.93 -12.40 9.62
C LYS A 110 14.99 -12.51 11.15
N GLY A 111 13.87 -12.20 11.80
CA GLY A 111 13.75 -12.24 13.26
C GLY A 111 14.30 -11.00 13.98
N GLN A 112 14.87 -10.03 13.26
CA GLN A 112 15.33 -8.76 13.86
C GLN A 112 14.16 -7.92 14.38
N SER A 113 13.01 -7.99 13.72
CA SER A 113 11.78 -7.33 14.14
C SER A 113 10.59 -8.29 14.00
N ALA A 114 9.65 -8.19 14.95
CA ALA A 114 8.35 -8.84 14.84
C ALA A 114 7.40 -8.06 13.90
N TYR A 115 7.68 -6.78 13.67
CA TYR A 115 6.85 -5.88 12.86
C TYR A 115 7.28 -5.82 11.41
N TRP A 116 8.55 -6.09 11.10
CA TRP A 116 9.09 -5.91 9.77
C TRP A 116 9.51 -7.24 9.17
N LEU A 117 9.08 -7.50 7.92
CA LEU A 117 9.61 -8.62 7.15
C LEU A 117 11.07 -8.38 6.81
N PRO A 118 11.83 -9.44 6.50
CA PRO A 118 13.15 -9.29 5.94
C PRO A 118 13.12 -8.37 4.72
N ALA A 119 13.98 -7.37 4.71
CA ALA A 119 14.00 -6.34 3.68
C ALA A 119 15.42 -5.84 3.47
N GLU A 120 15.77 -5.62 2.21
CA GLU A 120 16.96 -4.86 1.82
C GLU A 120 16.47 -3.49 1.38
N LEU A 121 16.91 -2.46 2.07
CA LEU A 121 16.55 -1.08 1.77
C LEU A 121 17.38 -0.57 0.59
N ASP A 122 16.75 0.32 -0.14
CA ASP A 122 17.36 1.23 -1.08
C ASP A 122 17.23 2.66 -0.50
N ARG A 123 17.32 3.69 -1.35
CA ARG A 123 17.16 5.09 -0.97
C ARG A 123 15.85 5.34 -0.21
N SER A 124 15.97 5.62 1.08
CA SER A 124 14.87 5.69 2.04
C SER A 124 14.98 6.93 2.93
N MET A 125 13.84 7.37 3.47
CA MET A 125 13.74 8.55 4.34
C MET A 125 12.80 8.30 5.52
N LEU A 126 13.13 8.88 6.67
CA LEU A 126 12.25 8.99 7.84
C LEU A 126 12.21 10.45 8.30
N LEU A 127 11.00 10.99 8.46
CA LEU A 127 10.72 12.31 9.00
C LEU A 127 10.09 12.15 10.38
N VAL A 128 10.65 12.81 11.39
CA VAL A 128 10.14 12.79 12.76
C VAL A 128 9.56 14.16 13.09
N PHE A 129 8.25 14.22 13.31
CA PHE A 129 7.52 15.40 13.74
C PHE A 129 7.18 15.30 15.22
N GLY A 130 7.36 16.40 15.94
CA GLY A 130 7.13 16.49 17.39
C GLY A 130 6.16 17.59 17.74
N PHE A 131 5.03 17.22 18.33
CA PHE A 131 3.97 18.14 18.74
C PHE A 131 3.85 18.16 20.26
N GLN A 132 3.74 19.36 20.82
CA GLN A 132 3.48 19.59 22.23
C GLN A 132 2.26 20.50 22.40
N LEU A 133 1.30 20.10 23.23
CA LEU A 133 0.15 20.93 23.54
C LEU A 133 0.54 22.01 24.58
N ASN A 134 0.43 23.28 24.22
CA ASN A 134 0.60 24.37 25.15
C ASN A 134 -0.68 24.59 25.96
N LEU A 135 -0.65 24.16 27.22
CA LEU A 135 -1.75 24.36 28.18
C LEU A 135 -1.68 25.71 28.92
N ARG A 136 -0.66 26.54 28.66
CA ARG A 136 -0.43 27.83 29.32
C ARG A 136 -1.02 29.03 28.58
N ALA A 137 -1.59 28.82 27.40
CA ALA A 137 -2.23 29.88 26.63
C ALA A 137 -3.35 30.54 27.47
N LYS A 138 -3.33 31.87 27.54
CA LYS A 138 -4.38 32.63 28.24
C LYS A 138 -5.65 32.54 27.40
N SER A 139 -6.75 32.09 28.01
CA SER A 139 -8.06 31.77 27.39
C SER A 139 -8.10 30.41 26.68
N LYS A 140 -9.32 29.87 26.47
CA LYS A 140 -9.69 28.52 25.99
C LYS A 140 -9.12 28.11 24.62
N THR A 141 -8.09 28.78 24.13
CA THR A 141 -7.36 28.47 22.90
C THR A 141 -6.19 27.57 23.23
N PHE A 142 -6.22 26.33 22.72
CA PHE A 142 -5.07 25.44 22.75
C PHE A 142 -4.19 25.72 21.53
N SER A 143 -2.87 25.68 21.69
CA SER A 143 -1.93 25.77 20.57
C SER A 143 -0.94 24.62 20.58
N LEU A 144 -0.61 24.13 19.39
CA LEU A 144 0.46 23.15 19.20
C LEU A 144 1.80 23.88 18.98
N GLU A 145 2.80 23.43 19.71
CA GLU A 145 4.18 23.91 19.65
C GLU A 145 5.13 22.76 19.29
N PRO A 146 6.26 23.05 18.62
CA PRO A 146 7.28 22.02 18.41
C PRO A 146 7.84 21.55 19.76
N ILE A 147 8.17 20.27 19.83
CA ILE A 147 8.86 19.70 21.00
C ILE A 147 10.29 20.26 21.06
N PRO A 148 10.76 20.81 22.20
CA PRO A 148 12.14 21.21 22.38
C PRO A 148 13.12 20.03 22.22
N LEU A 149 14.25 20.25 21.56
CA LEU A 149 15.22 19.19 21.28
C LEU A 149 15.76 18.53 22.56
N ASP A 150 16.07 19.32 23.58
CA ASP A 150 16.54 18.85 24.90
C ASP A 150 15.52 17.99 25.65
N VAL A 151 14.23 18.11 25.30
CA VAL A 151 13.15 17.31 25.88
C VAL A 151 13.06 15.95 25.20
N MET A 152 13.33 15.88 23.90
CA MET A 152 13.27 14.63 23.13
C MET A 152 14.40 13.65 23.49
N GLU A 153 15.52 14.18 23.98
CA GLU A 153 16.71 13.40 24.37
C GLU A 153 16.62 12.82 25.79
N ARG A 154 15.56 13.14 26.54
CA ARG A 154 15.37 12.64 27.91
C ARG A 154 14.86 11.20 27.89
N ASP A 155 15.35 10.40 28.84
CA ASP A 155 14.91 9.00 29.00
C ASP A 155 13.41 8.86 29.33
N ASP A 156 12.80 9.91 29.88
CA ASP A 156 11.39 9.97 30.26
C ASP A 156 10.49 10.67 29.21
N PHE A 157 11.04 10.93 28.02
CA PHE A 157 10.34 11.67 26.97
C PHE A 157 9.01 11.02 26.57
N MET A 158 9.03 9.70 26.36
CA MET A 158 7.86 8.84 26.09
C MET A 158 7.83 7.66 27.07
N PRO A 159 6.65 7.27 27.59
CA PRO A 159 6.53 6.09 28.42
C PRO A 159 6.80 4.83 27.60
N ARG A 160 7.22 3.75 28.27
CA ARG A 160 7.25 2.43 27.64
C ARG A 160 5.81 1.94 27.40
N PRO A 161 5.54 1.15 26.35
CA PRO A 161 4.24 0.50 26.17
C PRO A 161 3.79 -0.22 27.46
N GLY A 162 2.56 0.00 27.89
CA GLY A 162 2.00 -0.60 29.10
C GLY A 162 2.60 -0.09 30.42
N ALA A 163 3.50 0.90 30.40
CA ALA A 163 4.00 1.50 31.63
C ALA A 163 2.86 2.16 32.39
N LYS A 164 2.74 1.85 33.68
CA LYS A 164 1.81 2.56 34.55
C LYS A 164 2.23 4.03 34.59
N PRO A 165 1.28 4.98 34.47
CA PRO A 165 1.60 6.39 34.65
C PRO A 165 2.35 6.57 35.97
N PRO A 166 3.41 7.41 36.01
CA PRO A 166 4.04 7.73 37.28
C PRO A 166 2.96 8.22 38.24
N LYS A 167 2.96 7.73 39.49
CA LYS A 167 2.06 8.27 40.50
C LYS A 167 2.32 9.77 40.58
N ALA A 168 1.27 10.57 40.49
CA ALA A 168 1.41 12.02 40.60
C ALA A 168 2.17 12.31 41.91
N PRO A 169 3.28 13.07 41.85
CA PRO A 169 4.04 13.37 43.06
C PRO A 169 3.12 14.07 44.04
N VAL A 170 2.93 13.48 45.22
CA VAL A 170 2.17 14.11 46.30
C VAL A 170 3.08 15.18 46.91
N MET A 171 2.96 16.41 46.43
CA MET A 171 3.61 17.54 47.05
C MET A 171 2.84 17.93 48.32
N LYS A 172 3.46 17.75 49.49
CA LYS A 172 2.98 18.33 50.74
C LYS A 172 3.34 19.81 50.72
N VAL A 173 2.42 20.64 50.28
CA VAL A 173 2.57 22.11 50.31
C VAL A 173 2.02 22.62 51.63
N THR A 174 2.81 23.43 52.35
CA THR A 174 2.29 24.18 53.50
C THR A 174 1.39 25.31 53.01
N ARG A 175 0.46 25.77 53.85
CA ARG A 175 -0.55 26.80 53.47
C ARG A 175 0.07 28.13 53.03
N THR A 176 1.35 28.36 53.36
CA THR A 176 2.13 29.56 53.06
C THR A 176 3.08 29.41 51.87
N GLU A 177 3.28 28.20 51.34
CA GLU A 177 4.18 27.97 50.21
C GLU A 177 3.48 28.26 48.88
N THR A 178 4.00 29.26 48.17
CA THR A 178 3.66 29.52 46.78
C THR A 178 4.69 28.87 45.86
N GLY A 179 4.24 28.11 44.87
CA GLY A 179 5.12 27.47 43.88
C GLY A 179 4.45 27.34 42.52
N THR A 180 5.24 27.06 41.49
CA THR A 180 4.72 26.80 40.13
C THR A 180 4.71 25.30 39.88
N LEU A 181 3.53 24.74 39.62
CA LEU A 181 3.40 23.34 39.22
C LEU A 181 3.58 23.21 37.70
N GLN A 182 4.66 22.58 37.26
CA GLN A 182 4.89 22.30 35.84
C GLN A 182 4.25 20.98 35.45
N LEU A 183 3.10 21.06 34.78
CA LEU A 183 2.49 19.88 34.16
C LEU A 183 3.33 19.43 32.96
N VAL A 184 3.63 18.14 32.88
CA VAL A 184 4.18 17.54 31.65
C VAL A 184 3.13 17.70 30.55
N PRO A 185 3.40 18.41 29.46
CA PRO A 185 2.42 18.63 28.41
C PRO A 185 2.08 17.33 27.67
N LEU A 186 0.94 17.30 26.98
CA LEU A 186 0.66 16.27 25.97
C LEU A 186 1.72 16.38 24.89
N ARG A 187 2.33 15.25 24.54
CA ARG A 187 3.29 15.13 23.46
C ARG A 187 2.83 14.06 22.49
N VAL A 188 2.98 14.34 21.21
CA VAL A 188 2.70 13.40 20.13
C VAL A 188 3.91 13.40 19.20
N LEU A 189 4.41 12.20 18.90
CA LEU A 189 5.37 11.98 17.85
C LEU A 189 4.65 11.39 16.64
N VAL A 190 5.00 11.89 15.47
CA VAL A 190 4.59 11.32 14.19
C VAL A 190 5.86 11.03 13.40
N CYS A 191 6.04 9.78 12.98
CA CYS A 191 7.06 9.38 12.04
C CYS A 191 6.41 9.16 10.68
N ALA A 192 6.83 9.89 9.65
CA ALA A 192 6.48 9.61 8.26
C ALA A 192 7.69 9.00 7.57
N GLU A 193 7.59 7.75 7.13
CA GLU A 193 8.69 7.09 6.42
C GLU A 193 8.31 6.90 4.95
N PHE A 194 9.29 7.10 4.07
CA PHE A 194 9.25 6.66 2.69
C PHE A 194 10.42 5.70 2.49
N VAL A 195 10.16 4.43 2.74
CA VAL A 195 11.18 3.38 2.66
C VAL A 195 11.04 2.66 1.33
N CYS A 196 12.08 2.71 0.51
CA CYS A 196 12.17 1.94 -0.72
C CYS A 196 12.98 0.67 -0.44
N CYS A 197 12.54 -0.46 -0.99
CA CYS A 197 13.21 -1.74 -0.84
C CYS A 197 13.68 -2.25 -2.20
N GLN A 198 14.73 -3.07 -2.19
CA GLN A 198 15.14 -3.85 -3.35
C GLN A 198 14.10 -4.94 -3.69
N ASP A 199 14.19 -5.45 -4.91
CA ASP A 199 13.24 -6.41 -5.46
C ASP A 199 13.29 -7.76 -4.74
N ARG A 200 12.11 -8.18 -4.26
CA ARG A 200 11.90 -9.47 -3.61
C ARG A 200 10.70 -10.17 -4.21
N ASN A 201 10.60 -11.47 -3.96
CA ASN A 201 9.49 -12.30 -4.40
C ASN A 201 8.51 -12.63 -3.28
N ASP A 202 8.56 -11.95 -2.14
CA ASP A 202 7.72 -12.23 -0.97
C ASP A 202 6.47 -11.34 -0.90
N TYR A 203 5.97 -10.86 -2.04
CA TYR A 203 4.75 -10.05 -2.12
C TYR A 203 3.51 -10.84 -2.50
N VAL A 204 3.64 -11.81 -3.40
CA VAL A 204 2.51 -12.64 -3.85
C VAL A 204 2.63 -14.06 -3.32
N PRO A 205 1.50 -14.77 -3.13
CA PRO A 205 1.47 -16.20 -2.86
C PRO A 205 2.39 -17.01 -3.79
N GLY A 206 3.08 -18.00 -3.24
CA GLY A 206 4.00 -18.86 -3.98
C GLY A 206 5.24 -18.15 -4.54
N ALA A 207 5.48 -16.89 -4.17
CA ALA A 207 6.64 -16.11 -4.60
C ALA A 207 6.80 -15.95 -6.13
N GLN A 208 5.68 -15.83 -6.84
CA GLN A 208 5.59 -15.91 -8.31
C GLN A 208 6.01 -14.63 -9.04
N ALA A 209 5.79 -13.47 -8.42
CA ALA A 209 6.16 -12.17 -8.96
C ALA A 209 7.29 -11.56 -8.14
N ARG A 210 8.25 -10.93 -8.82
CA ARG A 210 9.21 -10.04 -8.19
C ARG A 210 8.63 -8.63 -8.22
N THR A 211 8.59 -8.03 -7.05
CA THR A 211 8.11 -6.66 -6.89
C THR A 211 9.13 -5.86 -6.11
N SER A 212 9.21 -4.59 -6.44
CA SER A 212 9.96 -3.62 -5.65
C SER A 212 9.00 -2.91 -4.70
N ARG A 213 9.27 -2.97 -3.40
CA ARG A 213 8.37 -2.42 -2.39
C ARG A 213 8.72 -0.98 -2.07
N LEU A 214 7.70 -0.17 -1.85
CA LEU A 214 7.82 1.14 -1.24
C LEU A 214 6.81 1.26 -0.09
N ARG A 215 7.26 1.69 1.09
CA ARG A 215 6.47 1.74 2.32
C ARG A 215 6.34 3.17 2.79
N PRO A 216 5.28 3.89 2.37
CA PRO A 216 5.03 5.26 2.77
C PRO A 216 4.24 5.36 4.08
N HIS A 217 4.62 4.63 5.12
CA HIS A 217 3.80 4.52 6.33
C HIS A 217 3.88 5.75 7.25
N LEU A 218 2.84 5.91 8.07
CA LEU A 218 2.85 6.78 9.23
C LEU A 218 2.90 5.94 10.51
N MET A 219 3.71 6.36 11.47
CA MET A 219 3.70 5.83 12.82
C MET A 219 3.42 6.95 13.82
N LEU A 220 2.51 6.72 14.77
CA LEU A 220 2.13 7.71 15.77
C LEU A 220 2.31 7.16 17.18
N MET A 221 2.85 7.97 18.09
CA MET A 221 2.98 7.65 19.51
C MET A 221 2.66 8.88 20.36
N SER A 222 2.01 8.69 21.50
CA SER A 222 1.78 9.77 22.47
C SER A 222 2.24 9.38 23.87
N ASN A 223 2.59 10.38 24.68
CA ASN A 223 2.87 10.18 26.10
C ASN A 223 1.60 10.10 26.98
N ARG A 224 0.42 10.26 26.39
CA ARG A 224 -0.88 10.19 27.06
C ARG A 224 -1.89 9.48 26.15
N PRO A 225 -3.01 8.99 26.72
CA PRO A 225 -4.03 8.34 25.90
C PRO A 225 -4.64 9.33 24.90
N LEU A 226 -4.81 8.91 23.65
CA LEU A 226 -5.56 9.64 22.63
C LEU A 226 -6.85 8.86 22.33
N GLU A 227 -7.99 9.55 22.27
CA GLU A 227 -9.31 8.92 22.17
C GLU A 227 -9.65 8.46 20.75
N LYS A 228 -9.13 9.18 19.76
CA LYS A 228 -9.43 8.98 18.34
C LYS A 228 -8.21 9.29 17.51
N LEU A 229 -8.13 8.67 16.34
CA LEU A 229 -7.14 8.94 15.32
C LEU A 229 -7.80 8.90 13.94
N ALA A 230 -7.48 9.87 13.09
CA ALA A 230 -7.72 9.77 11.65
C ALA A 230 -6.49 10.24 10.88
N ALA A 231 -6.12 9.49 9.85
CA ALA A 231 -4.97 9.79 9.00
C ALA A 231 -5.30 9.46 7.54
N LYS A 232 -4.70 10.23 6.63
CA LYS A 232 -4.90 10.09 5.18
C LYS A 232 -3.56 10.12 4.46
N ILE A 233 -3.36 9.21 3.52
CA ILE A 233 -2.20 9.17 2.62
C ILE A 233 -2.72 9.13 1.18
N SER A 234 -2.40 10.14 0.38
CA SER A 234 -2.74 10.15 -1.05
C SER A 234 -1.58 9.62 -1.88
N VAL A 235 -1.91 8.72 -2.82
CA VAL A 235 -1.00 8.08 -3.76
C VAL A 235 -1.44 8.46 -5.16
N ARG A 236 -0.55 9.09 -5.94
CA ARG A 236 -0.83 9.53 -7.31
C ARG A 236 0.19 8.92 -8.28
N ARG A 237 -0.31 8.02 -9.14
CA ARG A 237 0.42 7.54 -10.32
C ARG A 237 0.43 8.63 -11.39
N PRO A 238 1.39 8.58 -12.34
CA PRO A 238 1.27 9.35 -13.57
C PRO A 238 -0.08 9.11 -14.26
N SER A 239 -0.62 10.12 -14.91
CA SER A 239 -1.85 9.94 -15.67
C SER A 239 -1.68 8.95 -16.83
N MET A 240 -0.46 8.73 -17.32
CA MET A 240 -0.08 7.84 -18.42
C MET A 240 1.11 6.96 -18.02
N SER A 241 1.17 5.72 -18.54
CA SER A 241 2.36 4.87 -18.38
C SER A 241 3.60 5.54 -18.97
N THR A 242 4.73 5.34 -18.28
CA THR A 242 6.05 5.79 -18.75
C THR A 242 6.96 4.62 -19.12
N MET A 243 6.46 3.38 -18.96
CA MET A 243 7.19 2.17 -19.30
C MET A 243 7.07 1.87 -20.80
N ALA A 244 8.22 1.63 -21.44
CA ALA A 244 8.34 1.19 -22.83
C ALA A 244 8.61 -0.32 -22.92
N HIS A 245 8.13 -1.00 -23.96
CA HIS A 245 8.47 -2.39 -24.25
C HIS A 245 9.67 -2.50 -25.21
N GLU A 246 10.51 -3.54 -25.10
CA GLU A 246 11.56 -3.81 -26.11
C GLU A 246 10.94 -4.19 -27.46
N GLY A 247 11.58 -3.79 -28.56
CA GLY A 247 11.61 -4.57 -29.80
C GLY A 247 10.30 -4.68 -30.59
N GLY A 248 10.24 -4.02 -31.74
CA GLY A 248 9.12 -4.08 -32.68
C GLY A 248 8.87 -5.46 -33.32
N PRO A 249 7.64 -6.02 -33.22
CA PRO A 249 6.72 -6.16 -34.35
C PRO A 249 6.65 -4.86 -35.20
N PRO A 250 6.09 -4.85 -36.42
CA PRO A 250 5.66 -3.56 -37.00
C PRO A 250 4.94 -2.77 -35.90
N ALA A 251 5.19 -1.47 -35.77
CA ALA A 251 4.81 -0.65 -34.60
C ALA A 251 3.35 -0.84 -34.13
N ASP A 252 2.51 -1.35 -35.02
CA ASP A 252 1.12 -1.66 -34.83
C ASP A 252 0.79 -2.97 -34.08
N ASP A 253 1.68 -3.97 -34.02
CA ASP A 253 1.41 -5.33 -33.49
C ASP A 253 2.01 -5.64 -32.11
N GLN A 254 2.56 -4.63 -31.44
CA GLN A 254 2.95 -4.77 -30.03
C GLN A 254 1.73 -4.81 -29.10
N ASP A 255 1.90 -5.44 -27.94
CA ASP A 255 1.00 -5.22 -26.80
C ASP A 255 0.94 -3.73 -26.52
N GLY A 256 -0.21 -3.13 -26.80
CA GLY A 256 -0.39 -1.71 -26.57
C GLY A 256 -0.67 -1.48 -25.10
N MET A 257 0.32 -1.06 -24.31
CA MET A 257 0.07 -0.29 -23.06
C MET A 257 -0.28 1.16 -23.39
N SER A 258 -1.02 1.35 -24.48
CA SER A 258 -1.59 2.65 -24.80
C SER A 258 -2.56 3.01 -23.69
N HIS A 259 -2.51 4.25 -23.20
CA HIS A 259 -3.51 4.92 -22.35
C HIS A 259 -3.15 5.19 -20.91
N GLY A 260 -4.04 6.00 -20.35
CA GLY A 260 -3.95 6.50 -19.00
C GLY A 260 -4.08 5.40 -17.97
N MET A 261 -3.44 5.63 -16.83
CA MET A 261 -3.55 4.76 -15.67
C MET A 261 -5.00 4.65 -15.22
N ALA A 262 -5.43 3.43 -14.95
CA ALA A 262 -6.74 3.10 -14.41
C ALA A 262 -6.58 2.29 -13.13
N ALA A 263 -7.52 2.49 -12.19
CA ALA A 263 -7.57 1.76 -10.94
C ALA A 263 -8.70 0.74 -11.00
N GLY A 264 -8.40 -0.47 -10.53
CA GLY A 264 -9.39 -1.47 -10.16
C GLY A 264 -9.23 -1.91 -8.72
N MET A 265 -10.24 -2.59 -8.20
CA MET A 265 -10.22 -3.24 -6.90
C MET A 265 -10.74 -4.67 -7.02
N TRP A 266 -10.14 -5.57 -6.26
CA TRP A 266 -10.47 -6.99 -6.25
C TRP A 266 -10.70 -7.47 -4.82
N SER A 267 -11.64 -8.40 -4.66
CA SER A 267 -11.74 -9.21 -3.45
C SER A 267 -11.28 -10.61 -3.79
N ASP A 268 -10.37 -11.14 -2.96
CA ASP A 268 -9.87 -12.49 -3.10
C ASP A 268 -10.98 -13.50 -2.77
N SER A 269 -10.88 -14.68 -3.36
CA SER A 269 -11.74 -15.81 -3.00
C SER A 269 -11.35 -16.34 -1.61
N ASN A 270 -12.35 -16.51 -0.74
CA ASN A 270 -12.17 -17.12 0.58
C ASN A 270 -12.25 -18.65 0.54
N SER A 271 -12.55 -19.24 -0.62
CA SER A 271 -12.66 -20.69 -0.76
C SER A 271 -11.29 -21.36 -0.64
N SER A 272 -11.16 -22.32 0.29
CA SER A 272 -9.99 -23.20 0.41
C SER A 272 -9.78 -24.10 -0.81
N GLU A 273 -10.80 -24.25 -1.65
CA GLU A 273 -10.76 -25.03 -2.90
C GLU A 273 -9.76 -24.45 -3.90
N VAL A 274 -9.54 -23.13 -3.85
CA VAL A 274 -8.58 -22.39 -4.68
C VAL A 274 -7.34 -22.13 -3.84
N ALA A 275 -6.61 -23.20 -3.52
CA ALA A 275 -5.24 -23.04 -3.08
C ALA A 275 -4.44 -22.49 -4.25
N TRP A 276 -3.64 -21.43 -4.05
CA TRP A 276 -2.64 -20.99 -5.02
C TRP A 276 -1.73 -22.15 -5.50
N GLU A 277 -1.58 -23.18 -4.68
CA GLU A 277 -0.94 -24.45 -5.06
C GLU A 277 -1.61 -25.15 -6.25
N LYS A 278 -2.93 -25.09 -6.40
CA LYS A 278 -3.68 -25.65 -7.54
C LYS A 278 -3.60 -24.76 -8.79
N LEU A 279 -3.51 -23.44 -8.59
CA LEU A 279 -3.39 -22.45 -9.66
C LEU A 279 -2.12 -22.63 -10.52
N PHE A 280 -1.10 -23.31 -9.98
CA PHE A 280 0.18 -23.51 -10.67
C PHE A 280 0.60 -24.99 -10.82
N THR A 281 -0.20 -25.92 -10.31
CA THR A 281 0.00 -27.37 -10.54
C THR A 281 -0.88 -27.93 -11.65
N ALA A 282 -1.95 -27.22 -12.04
CA ALA A 282 -2.81 -27.61 -13.15
C ALA A 282 -2.30 -27.07 -14.50
N SER A 283 -2.55 -27.81 -15.58
CA SER A 283 -2.27 -27.45 -16.98
C SER A 283 -3.07 -26.25 -17.51
N ILE A 284 -3.83 -25.56 -16.66
CA ILE A 284 -4.77 -24.51 -17.01
C ILE A 284 -4.43 -23.27 -16.17
N PRO A 285 -4.28 -22.10 -16.78
CA PRO A 285 -3.88 -20.88 -16.08
C PRO A 285 -4.97 -20.45 -15.08
N PRO A 286 -4.59 -19.69 -14.03
CA PRO A 286 -5.53 -19.26 -13.01
C PRO A 286 -6.43 -18.14 -13.54
N VAL A 287 -7.65 -18.50 -13.93
CA VAL A 287 -8.67 -17.53 -14.35
C VAL A 287 -9.19 -16.71 -13.18
N TRP A 288 -9.66 -15.49 -13.44
CA TRP A 288 -10.09 -14.54 -12.41
C TRP A 288 -11.15 -15.10 -11.48
N SER A 289 -12.12 -15.86 -12.00
CA SER A 289 -13.18 -16.48 -11.20
C SER A 289 -12.70 -17.55 -10.22
N SER A 290 -11.44 -18.01 -10.35
CA SER A 290 -10.81 -18.88 -9.36
C SER A 290 -10.11 -18.07 -8.27
N ILE A 291 -9.46 -16.95 -8.60
CA ILE A 291 -8.67 -16.18 -7.64
C ILE A 291 -9.54 -15.19 -6.87
N PHE A 292 -10.48 -14.56 -7.57
CA PHE A 292 -11.26 -13.43 -7.07
C PHE A 292 -12.74 -13.82 -6.97
N SER A 293 -13.35 -13.34 -5.90
CA SER A 293 -14.79 -13.41 -5.67
C SER A 293 -15.49 -12.18 -6.24
N ARG A 294 -14.77 -11.05 -6.36
CA ARG A 294 -15.32 -9.76 -6.78
C ARG A 294 -14.26 -8.93 -7.49
N VAL A 295 -14.70 -8.16 -8.49
CA VAL A 295 -13.85 -7.17 -9.15
C VAL A 295 -14.67 -5.94 -9.53
N LYS A 296 -14.01 -4.78 -9.50
CA LYS A 296 -14.51 -3.55 -10.11
C LYS A 296 -13.36 -2.83 -10.78
N THR A 297 -13.48 -2.56 -12.08
CA THR A 297 -12.43 -1.88 -12.85
C THR A 297 -12.84 -0.44 -13.18
N ASN A 298 -11.92 0.35 -13.75
CA ASN A 298 -12.18 1.71 -14.23
C ASN A 298 -12.87 2.61 -13.18
N LEU A 299 -12.38 2.56 -11.93
CA LEU A 299 -13.01 3.24 -10.82
C LEU A 299 -13.04 4.77 -11.03
N PRO A 300 -14.22 5.41 -10.93
CA PRO A 300 -14.34 6.84 -11.13
C PRO A 300 -13.84 7.64 -9.91
N ALA A 301 -13.44 8.88 -10.15
CA ALA A 301 -13.16 9.83 -9.08
C ALA A 301 -14.39 9.99 -8.16
N GLY A 302 -14.15 10.10 -6.86
CA GLY A 302 -15.19 10.20 -5.83
C GLY A 302 -15.76 8.86 -5.35
N ALA A 303 -15.43 7.73 -6.01
CA ALA A 303 -15.77 6.42 -5.47
C ALA A 303 -15.03 6.17 -4.14
N GLY A 304 -15.69 5.52 -3.18
CA GLY A 304 -15.06 5.18 -1.90
C GLY A 304 -15.66 3.94 -1.28
N TYR A 305 -14.80 3.08 -0.71
CA TYR A 305 -15.21 1.78 -0.18
C TYR A 305 -14.54 1.51 1.18
N LEU A 306 -15.29 0.88 2.08
CA LEU A 306 -14.76 0.35 3.33
C LEU A 306 -14.01 -0.95 3.04
N MET A 307 -12.73 -1.03 3.40
CA MET A 307 -11.83 -2.12 3.05
C MET A 307 -11.54 -3.06 4.21
N ALA A 308 -11.45 -2.50 5.41
CA ALA A 308 -11.33 -3.27 6.64
C ALA A 308 -12.01 -2.51 7.78
N SER A 309 -12.59 -3.23 8.74
CA SER A 309 -13.18 -2.61 9.93
C SER A 309 -13.26 -3.59 11.10
N PRO A 310 -12.96 -3.19 12.35
CA PRO A 310 -13.25 -4.02 13.53
C PRO A 310 -14.72 -4.42 13.65
N ASP A 311 -15.62 -3.59 13.11
CA ASP A 311 -17.07 -3.76 13.25
C ASP A 311 -17.67 -4.69 12.17
N ALA A 312 -16.89 -5.12 11.18
CA ALA A 312 -17.37 -6.04 10.16
C ALA A 312 -17.31 -7.48 10.70
N PRO A 313 -18.46 -8.12 11.00
CA PRO A 313 -18.46 -9.42 11.68
C PRO A 313 -18.03 -10.60 10.79
N GLY A 314 -17.92 -10.39 9.47
CA GLY A 314 -17.86 -11.48 8.48
C GLY A 314 -19.22 -12.12 8.26
N GLY A 315 -19.24 -13.37 7.80
CA GLY A 315 -20.46 -14.17 7.61
C GLY A 315 -20.90 -14.28 6.15
N PRO A 316 -22.21 -14.48 5.86
CA PRO A 316 -22.69 -14.55 4.49
C PRO A 316 -22.42 -13.20 3.82
N GLY A 317 -21.51 -13.19 2.85
CA GLY A 317 -21.02 -12.02 2.16
C GLY A 317 -21.97 -11.57 1.06
N PHE A 318 -21.50 -11.68 -0.17
CA PHE A 318 -22.24 -11.27 -1.36
C PHE A 318 -22.36 -12.44 -2.34
N LEU A 319 -23.20 -12.25 -3.35
CA LEU A 319 -23.38 -13.20 -4.43
C LEU A 319 -22.42 -12.85 -5.55
N SER A 320 -21.54 -13.78 -5.93
CA SER A 320 -20.72 -13.67 -7.13
C SER A 320 -21.38 -14.47 -8.27
N HIS A 321 -21.19 -13.99 -9.50
CA HIS A 321 -21.69 -14.68 -10.70
C HIS A 321 -20.50 -15.14 -11.52
N ARG A 322 -20.38 -16.45 -11.66
CA ARG A 322 -19.27 -17.10 -12.35
C ARG A 322 -19.79 -17.80 -13.60
N TRP A 323 -19.06 -17.66 -14.70
CA TRP A 323 -19.44 -18.33 -15.94
C TRP A 323 -19.14 -19.83 -15.84
N ASN A 324 -20.14 -20.67 -16.09
CA ASN A 324 -19.98 -22.12 -16.19
C ASN A 324 -19.98 -22.52 -17.68
N ASP A 325 -18.80 -22.85 -18.21
CA ASP A 325 -18.61 -23.23 -19.62
C ASP A 325 -19.43 -24.48 -20.01
N VAL A 326 -19.69 -25.41 -19.09
CA VAL A 326 -20.48 -26.64 -19.35
C VAL A 326 -21.97 -26.34 -19.39
N ALA A 327 -22.46 -25.52 -18.46
CA ALA A 327 -23.87 -25.14 -18.39
C ALA A 327 -24.23 -24.03 -19.39
N GLY A 328 -23.24 -23.32 -19.95
CA GLY A 328 -23.43 -22.21 -20.87
C GLY A 328 -24.19 -21.04 -20.25
N ARG A 329 -24.05 -20.83 -18.93
CA ARG A 329 -24.73 -19.75 -18.19
C ARG A 329 -23.92 -19.30 -16.98
N TYR A 330 -24.30 -18.15 -16.42
CA TYR A 330 -23.81 -17.71 -15.12
C TYR A 330 -24.45 -18.51 -13.99
N GLU A 331 -23.62 -18.94 -13.05
CA GLU A 331 -24.03 -19.56 -11.81
C GLU A 331 -23.75 -18.61 -10.64
N GLN A 332 -24.68 -18.58 -9.70
CA GLN A 332 -24.59 -17.76 -8.51
C GLN A 332 -23.86 -18.52 -7.41
N HIS A 333 -22.83 -17.90 -6.84
CA HIS A 333 -22.06 -18.45 -5.73
C HIS A 333 -22.18 -17.50 -4.53
N GLN A 334 -22.52 -18.03 -3.36
CA GLN A 334 -22.48 -17.28 -2.12
C GLN A 334 -21.03 -17.21 -1.64
N GLU A 335 -20.49 -16.00 -1.58
CA GLU A 335 -19.18 -15.74 -1.02
C GLU A 335 -19.32 -15.48 0.48
N GLU A 336 -18.48 -16.11 1.30
CA GLU A 336 -18.39 -15.79 2.72
C GLU A 336 -17.39 -14.65 2.92
N LEU A 337 -17.69 -13.69 3.79
CA LEU A 337 -16.74 -12.67 4.22
C LEU A 337 -16.05 -13.12 5.50
N MET A 338 -14.73 -12.93 5.55
CA MET A 338 -13.97 -13.12 6.77
C MET A 338 -14.27 -11.98 7.77
N PRO A 339 -14.11 -12.22 9.09
CA PRO A 339 -14.15 -11.14 10.06
C PRO A 339 -13.23 -10.00 9.66
N ARG A 340 -13.71 -8.77 9.83
CA ARG A 340 -13.06 -7.51 9.46
C ARG A 340 -12.88 -7.23 7.97
N GLN A 341 -13.24 -8.14 7.07
CA GLN A 341 -13.13 -7.93 5.63
C GLN A 341 -14.18 -6.91 5.16
N GLY A 342 -13.74 -5.94 4.35
CA GLY A 342 -14.61 -4.97 3.69
C GLY A 342 -15.05 -5.40 2.29
N TYR A 343 -15.20 -4.44 1.39
CA TYR A 343 -15.70 -4.65 0.03
C TYR A 343 -14.68 -5.32 -0.90
N PHE A 344 -13.41 -4.93 -0.77
CA PHE A 344 -12.30 -5.38 -1.59
C PHE A 344 -11.08 -5.62 -0.69
N ASP A 345 -10.13 -6.42 -1.17
CA ASP A 345 -8.92 -6.84 -0.46
C ASP A 345 -7.65 -6.15 -0.98
N ASN A 346 -7.74 -5.61 -2.21
CA ASN A 346 -6.65 -4.91 -2.84
C ASN A 346 -7.12 -3.85 -3.84
N ILE A 347 -6.19 -2.95 -4.15
CA ILE A 347 -6.26 -2.00 -5.26
C ILE A 347 -5.05 -2.23 -6.17
N HIS A 348 -5.30 -2.13 -7.47
CA HIS A 348 -4.27 -2.22 -8.47
C HIS A 348 -4.45 -1.10 -9.50
N VAL A 349 -3.38 -0.32 -9.71
CA VAL A 349 -3.37 0.86 -10.59
C VAL A 349 -2.36 0.63 -11.70
N ALA A 350 -2.87 0.53 -12.92
CA ALA A 350 -2.09 0.15 -14.10
C ALA A 350 -2.75 0.65 -15.39
N PRO A 351 -2.01 0.78 -16.50
CA PRO A 351 -2.64 1.08 -17.78
C PRO A 351 -3.45 -0.16 -18.24
N PRO A 352 -4.64 0.02 -18.83
CA PRO A 352 -5.26 -1.07 -19.58
C PRO A 352 -4.39 -1.43 -20.80
N MET A 353 -4.51 -2.66 -21.27
CA MET A 353 -3.78 -3.15 -22.44
C MET A 353 -4.70 -3.24 -23.65
N ARG A 354 -4.10 -3.19 -24.85
CA ARG A 354 -4.75 -3.50 -26.11
C ARG A 354 -4.15 -4.75 -26.72
N ALA A 355 -5.01 -5.59 -27.28
CA ALA A 355 -4.58 -6.71 -28.10
C ALA A 355 -3.79 -6.21 -29.34
N PRO A 356 -2.90 -7.04 -29.90
CA PRO A 356 -2.18 -6.72 -31.14
C PRO A 356 -3.14 -6.26 -32.24
N LYS A 357 -2.72 -5.30 -33.08
CA LYS A 357 -3.57 -4.76 -34.15
C LYS A 357 -4.06 -5.86 -35.09
N SER A 358 -3.21 -6.78 -35.50
CA SER A 358 -3.54 -7.97 -36.30
C SER A 358 -4.70 -8.77 -35.72
N VAL A 359 -4.74 -8.96 -34.40
CA VAL A 359 -5.84 -9.63 -33.71
C VAL A 359 -7.10 -8.77 -33.76
N ARG A 360 -6.99 -7.47 -33.49
CA ARG A 360 -8.13 -6.54 -33.52
C ARG A 360 -8.72 -6.34 -34.92
N ASP A 361 -7.87 -6.33 -35.95
CA ASP A 361 -8.30 -6.18 -37.35
C ASP A 361 -9.05 -7.43 -37.83
N VAL A 362 -8.63 -8.63 -37.38
CA VAL A 362 -9.34 -9.90 -37.64
C VAL A 362 -10.63 -10.00 -36.83
N TYR A 363 -10.66 -9.44 -35.63
CA TYR A 363 -11.78 -9.49 -34.70
C TYR A 363 -12.25 -8.08 -34.29
N PRO A 364 -12.85 -7.31 -35.21
CA PRO A 364 -13.18 -5.89 -34.96
C PRO A 364 -14.38 -5.69 -34.02
N ASN A 365 -14.94 -6.76 -33.45
CA ASN A 365 -16.10 -6.66 -32.57
C ASN A 365 -15.72 -6.04 -31.22
N ALA A 366 -16.30 -4.88 -30.90
CA ALA A 366 -16.10 -4.20 -29.61
C ALA A 366 -16.53 -5.05 -28.41
N GLU A 367 -17.50 -5.97 -28.59
CA GLU A 367 -17.96 -6.91 -27.55
C GLU A 367 -16.91 -7.96 -27.16
N LEU A 368 -15.77 -7.99 -27.86
CA LEU A 368 -14.62 -8.79 -27.45
C LEU A 368 -13.69 -8.05 -26.48
N HIS A 369 -13.90 -6.77 -26.18
CA HIS A 369 -13.08 -5.98 -25.25
C HIS A 369 -11.57 -5.99 -25.57
N LEU A 370 -11.19 -6.07 -26.86
CA LEU A 370 -9.78 -6.16 -27.26
C LEU A 370 -9.01 -4.82 -27.15
N ASP A 371 -9.71 -3.70 -26.94
CA ASP A 371 -9.13 -2.36 -26.80
C ASP A 371 -9.01 -1.86 -25.34
N ASP A 372 -9.56 -2.60 -24.37
CA ASP A 372 -9.56 -2.25 -22.94
C ASP A 372 -9.42 -3.51 -22.06
N ILE A 373 -8.21 -4.07 -22.05
CA ILE A 373 -7.91 -5.30 -21.32
C ILE A 373 -7.28 -4.94 -19.98
N THR A 374 -8.03 -5.11 -18.90
CA THR A 374 -7.52 -4.88 -17.54
C THR A 374 -6.52 -5.96 -17.13
N MET A 375 -5.36 -5.53 -16.64
CA MET A 375 -4.37 -6.43 -16.06
C MET A 375 -4.80 -6.99 -14.70
N ALA A 376 -4.32 -8.18 -14.36
CA ALA A 376 -4.57 -8.79 -13.06
C ALA A 376 -3.75 -8.13 -11.94
N PRO A 377 -4.21 -8.11 -10.67
CA PRO A 377 -3.53 -7.47 -9.52
C PRO A 377 -2.30 -8.26 -9.00
N PHE A 378 -1.65 -8.99 -9.90
CA PHE A 378 -0.37 -9.69 -9.71
C PHE A 378 0.51 -9.58 -10.96
N CYS A 379 0.25 -8.60 -11.83
CA CYS A 379 1.04 -8.35 -13.03
C CYS A 379 2.47 -7.91 -12.71
N ILE A 380 3.33 -8.13 -13.71
CA ILE A 380 4.75 -7.76 -13.73
C ILE A 380 5.04 -6.55 -14.64
N HIS A 381 3.99 -5.79 -14.97
CA HIS A 381 4.05 -4.65 -15.89
C HIS A 381 4.16 -3.34 -15.10
N ASP A 382 3.86 -2.20 -15.73
CA ASP A 382 3.81 -0.89 -15.06
C ASP A 382 2.59 -0.77 -14.14
N CYS A 383 2.56 -1.61 -13.10
CA CYS A 383 1.48 -1.74 -12.16
C CYS A 383 1.93 -1.49 -10.72
N LEU A 384 1.13 -0.69 -10.02
CA LEU A 384 1.26 -0.47 -8.58
C LEU A 384 0.15 -1.25 -7.86
N HIS A 385 0.56 -2.08 -6.90
CA HIS A 385 -0.30 -2.95 -6.14
C HIS A 385 -0.29 -2.56 -4.66
N LEU A 386 -1.46 -2.66 -4.02
CA LEU A 386 -1.62 -2.58 -2.57
C LEU A 386 -2.61 -3.64 -2.13
N HIS A 387 -2.15 -4.56 -1.29
CA HIS A 387 -2.98 -5.59 -0.67
C HIS A 387 -3.05 -5.32 0.83
N TRP A 388 -4.19 -4.85 1.31
CA TRP A 388 -4.46 -4.78 2.75
C TRP A 388 -5.07 -6.07 3.28
N ARG A 389 -5.31 -7.06 2.42
CA ARG A 389 -5.66 -8.43 2.81
C ARG A 389 -5.26 -9.37 1.68
N TRP A 390 -4.85 -10.57 2.06
CA TRP A 390 -4.72 -11.70 1.16
C TRP A 390 -5.69 -12.78 1.62
N LEU A 391 -6.09 -13.67 0.71
CA LEU A 391 -6.74 -14.92 1.09
C LEU A 391 -5.90 -15.75 2.09
N PRO A 392 -6.48 -16.76 2.77
CA PRO A 392 -5.76 -17.61 3.73
C PRO A 392 -4.58 -18.37 3.11
N ALA A 393 -3.43 -17.71 3.00
CA ALA A 393 -2.20 -18.24 2.42
C ALA A 393 -1.34 -18.96 3.47
N LYS A 394 -0.50 -19.89 3.04
CA LYS A 394 0.42 -20.63 3.94
C LYS A 394 1.61 -19.77 4.34
N GLU A 395 1.99 -18.83 3.50
CA GLU A 395 3.14 -17.97 3.67
C GLU A 395 2.89 -16.92 4.75
N LYS A 396 3.65 -17.01 5.84
CA LYS A 396 3.50 -16.10 6.99
C LYS A 396 3.60 -14.63 6.63
N TYR A 397 4.39 -14.28 5.60
CA TYR A 397 4.55 -12.89 5.15
C TYR A 397 3.26 -12.31 4.51
N LEU A 398 2.25 -13.14 4.27
CA LEU A 398 0.93 -12.74 3.77
C LEU A 398 -0.15 -12.76 4.85
N HIS A 399 0.19 -13.15 6.08
CA HIS A 399 -0.77 -13.16 7.19
C HIS A 399 -1.07 -11.73 7.64
N GLY A 400 -2.31 -11.48 8.06
CA GLY A 400 -2.76 -10.19 8.56
C GLY A 400 -2.45 -9.98 10.04
N TRP A 401 -3.10 -8.97 10.62
CA TRP A 401 -2.92 -8.58 12.02
C TRP A 401 -3.78 -9.35 13.00
N ASP A 402 -3.23 -9.54 14.19
CA ASP A 402 -3.98 -9.77 15.43
C ASP A 402 -3.63 -8.69 16.48
N GLU A 403 -4.04 -8.90 17.73
CA GLU A 403 -3.75 -8.02 18.86
C GLU A 403 -2.25 -7.91 19.18
N LYS A 404 -1.44 -8.89 18.78
CA LYS A 404 0.00 -8.96 19.03
C LYS A 404 0.81 -8.28 17.93
N GLY A 405 0.28 -8.21 16.70
CA GLY A 405 0.91 -7.46 15.61
C GLY A 405 0.64 -8.04 14.22
N PRO A 406 1.44 -7.63 13.22
CA PRO A 406 1.30 -8.08 11.84
C PRO A 406 1.73 -9.54 11.67
N TYR A 407 1.38 -10.14 10.53
CA TYR A 407 1.84 -11.46 10.10
C TYR A 407 1.45 -12.60 11.06
N ALA A 408 0.28 -12.51 11.68
CA ALA A 408 -0.18 -13.40 12.73
C ALA A 408 -1.30 -14.35 12.29
N VAL A 409 -2.27 -13.85 11.51
CA VAL A 409 -3.49 -14.61 11.18
C VAL A 409 -3.67 -14.73 9.66
N PRO A 410 -3.70 -15.95 9.09
CA PRO A 410 -3.99 -16.16 7.67
C PRO A 410 -5.37 -15.59 7.31
N GLY A 411 -5.47 -14.87 6.19
CA GLY A 411 -6.75 -14.34 5.72
C GLY A 411 -7.28 -13.13 6.48
N ALA A 412 -6.61 -12.66 7.53
CA ALA A 412 -6.97 -11.42 8.19
C ALA A 412 -6.43 -10.20 7.41
N PRO A 413 -7.04 -9.01 7.54
CA PRO A 413 -6.46 -7.79 6.99
C PRO A 413 -5.09 -7.48 7.59
N HIS A 414 -4.20 -6.94 6.76
CA HIS A 414 -2.92 -6.32 7.07
C HIS A 414 -3.09 -4.93 7.73
N ILE A 415 -4.18 -4.76 8.48
CA ILE A 415 -4.58 -3.51 9.12
C ILE A 415 -4.66 -3.79 10.63
N PRO A 416 -4.05 -2.97 11.51
CA PRO A 416 -4.22 -3.07 12.96
C PRO A 416 -5.67 -3.31 13.38
N VAL A 417 -5.87 -4.19 14.37
CA VAL A 417 -7.18 -4.80 14.68
C VAL A 417 -8.30 -3.80 14.95
N HIS A 418 -7.94 -2.63 15.47
CA HIS A 418 -8.85 -1.57 15.90
C HIS A 418 -9.05 -0.45 14.87
N GLN A 419 -8.46 -0.58 13.68
CA GLN A 419 -8.56 0.43 12.62
C GLN A 419 -9.64 0.10 11.58
N HIS A 420 -10.33 1.14 11.14
CA HIS A 420 -11.15 1.18 9.94
C HIS A 420 -10.30 1.70 8.79
N LEU A 421 -10.26 0.97 7.69
CA LEU A 421 -9.67 1.43 6.43
C LEU A 421 -10.77 1.73 5.42
N ARG A 422 -10.75 2.93 4.87
CA ARG A 422 -11.51 3.32 3.68
C ARG A 422 -10.53 3.77 2.60
N VAL A 423 -10.79 3.39 1.35
CA VAL A 423 -10.04 3.90 0.19
C VAL A 423 -10.97 4.75 -0.67
N GLU A 424 -10.49 5.93 -1.05
CA GLU A 424 -11.25 6.91 -1.81
C GLU A 424 -10.51 7.27 -3.10
N MET A 425 -11.18 7.19 -4.24
CA MET A 425 -10.60 7.53 -5.53
C MET A 425 -10.58 9.04 -5.73
N GLU A 426 -9.40 9.60 -5.94
CA GLU A 426 -9.22 11.02 -6.26
C GLU A 426 -9.25 11.24 -7.78
N SER A 427 -8.81 10.25 -8.55
CA SER A 427 -8.89 10.17 -10.02
C SER A 427 -8.77 8.69 -10.45
N PRO A 428 -8.88 8.35 -11.74
CA PRO A 428 -8.61 6.98 -12.21
C PRO A 428 -7.19 6.47 -11.89
N HIS A 429 -6.24 7.36 -11.58
CA HIS A 429 -4.83 7.05 -11.32
C HIS A 429 -4.35 7.51 -9.94
N ALA A 430 -5.26 7.97 -9.08
CA ALA A 430 -4.93 8.48 -7.76
C ALA A 430 -5.99 8.09 -6.74
N TYR A 431 -5.55 7.73 -5.54
CA TYR A 431 -6.44 7.36 -4.46
C TYR A 431 -5.87 7.82 -3.12
N ALA A 432 -6.76 7.90 -2.13
CA ALA A 432 -6.44 8.15 -0.76
C ALA A 432 -6.70 6.93 0.10
N TYR A 433 -5.71 6.59 0.93
CA TYR A 433 -5.77 5.59 1.97
C TYR A 433 -6.15 6.29 3.29
N CYS A 434 -7.38 6.11 3.73
CA CYS A 434 -7.98 6.83 4.86
C CYS A 434 -8.20 5.86 6.03
N VAL A 435 -7.45 6.06 7.11
CA VAL A 435 -7.57 5.26 8.34
C VAL A 435 -8.28 6.05 9.42
N ARG A 436 -9.17 5.38 10.15
CA ARG A 436 -9.76 5.87 11.41
C ARG A 436 -9.60 4.82 12.50
N SER A 437 -9.28 5.24 13.71
CA SER A 437 -9.43 4.45 14.93
C SER A 437 -10.35 5.18 15.89
N ASP A 438 -11.35 4.45 16.39
CA ASP A 438 -12.24 4.90 17.46
C ASP A 438 -11.84 4.29 18.82
N GLN A 439 -10.73 3.55 18.88
CA GLN A 439 -10.16 3.03 20.12
C GLN A 439 -9.08 3.96 20.69
N VAL A 440 -8.96 3.93 22.01
CA VAL A 440 -7.96 4.72 22.73
C VAL A 440 -6.56 4.24 22.38
N LEU A 441 -5.74 5.11 21.79
CA LEU A 441 -4.32 4.86 21.64
C LEU A 441 -3.63 4.94 23.00
N GLU A 442 -3.05 3.85 23.43
CA GLU A 442 -2.35 3.75 24.71
C GLU A 442 -1.04 4.57 24.72
N PRO A 443 -0.67 5.19 25.85
CA PRO A 443 0.60 5.88 26.00
C PRO A 443 1.79 4.98 25.66
N GLY A 444 2.73 5.51 24.87
CA GLY A 444 3.98 4.83 24.55
C GLY A 444 3.84 3.68 23.55
N ARG A 445 2.64 3.38 23.05
CA ARG A 445 2.42 2.38 21.99
C ARG A 445 2.51 3.05 20.62
N TRP A 446 3.14 2.36 19.67
CA TRP A 446 3.12 2.77 18.26
C TRP A 446 1.80 2.36 17.62
N GLU A 447 1.20 3.31 16.93
CA GLU A 447 0.14 3.08 15.97
C GLU A 447 0.72 3.12 14.56
N TYR A 448 0.34 2.16 13.71
CA TYR A 448 0.86 2.03 12.35
C TYR A 448 -0.25 2.30 11.33
N ILE A 449 0.04 3.06 10.28
CA ILE A 449 -0.87 3.35 9.18
C ILE A 449 -0.16 3.01 7.87
N LEU A 450 -0.81 2.21 7.00
CA LEU A 450 -0.26 1.72 5.73
C LEU A 450 1.05 0.92 5.91
N HIS A 451 1.08 0.02 6.89
CA HIS A 451 2.29 -0.75 7.21
C HIS A 451 2.62 -1.79 6.13
N GLU A 452 1.61 -2.36 5.48
CA GLU A 452 1.71 -3.30 4.37
C GLU A 452 2.52 -2.73 3.19
N GLY A 453 2.41 -1.41 2.98
CA GLY A 453 3.07 -0.69 1.91
C GLY A 453 2.57 -1.05 0.51
N LEU A 454 3.25 -0.51 -0.49
CA LEU A 454 2.93 -0.64 -1.90
C LEU A 454 3.98 -1.54 -2.58
N ALA A 455 3.59 -2.20 -3.67
CA ALA A 455 4.47 -3.02 -4.47
C ALA A 455 4.38 -2.64 -5.95
N TYR A 456 5.52 -2.34 -6.54
CA TYR A 456 5.66 -2.09 -7.96
C TYR A 456 6.07 -3.36 -8.68
N GLY A 457 5.32 -3.74 -9.72
CA GLY A 457 5.66 -4.88 -10.57
C GLY A 457 6.98 -4.60 -11.32
N THR A 458 7.98 -5.46 -11.15
CA THR A 458 9.25 -5.30 -11.88
C THR A 458 9.50 -6.45 -12.82
N ASN A 459 9.25 -7.67 -12.37
CA ASN A 459 9.52 -8.84 -13.19
C ASN A 459 8.79 -10.09 -12.72
N ALA A 460 8.64 -11.08 -13.60
CA ALA A 460 8.27 -12.42 -13.18
C ALA A 460 9.48 -13.20 -12.64
N GLY A 461 9.24 -14.12 -11.72
CA GLY A 461 10.20 -15.19 -11.46
C GLY A 461 10.35 -16.03 -12.73
N HIS A 462 11.55 -16.09 -13.31
CA HIS A 462 11.86 -16.58 -14.66
C HIS A 462 11.21 -17.93 -15.08
N GLU A 463 10.87 -18.82 -14.13
CA GLU A 463 10.25 -20.12 -14.39
C GLU A 463 8.71 -20.11 -14.31
N ALA A 464 8.15 -19.31 -13.40
CA ALA A 464 6.71 -19.19 -13.19
C ALA A 464 6.02 -18.66 -14.45
N MET A 465 6.65 -17.68 -15.11
CA MET A 465 6.06 -17.01 -16.24
C MET A 465 6.03 -17.86 -17.50
N ALA A 466 7.08 -18.66 -17.72
CA ALA A 466 7.08 -19.65 -18.78
C ALA A 466 5.92 -20.64 -18.59
N ARG A 467 5.68 -21.11 -17.35
CA ARG A 467 4.55 -21.99 -17.05
C ARG A 467 3.20 -21.32 -17.25
N LEU A 468 3.04 -20.07 -16.80
CA LEU A 468 1.80 -19.30 -16.97
C LEU A 468 1.50 -19.03 -18.44
N LEU A 469 2.50 -18.64 -19.22
CA LEU A 469 2.36 -18.46 -20.67
C LEU A 469 2.04 -19.78 -21.37
N MET A 470 2.67 -20.90 -20.98
CA MET A 470 2.35 -22.22 -21.54
C MET A 470 0.90 -22.61 -21.26
N GLY A 471 0.40 -22.40 -20.04
CA GLY A 471 -1.01 -22.63 -19.70
C GLY A 471 -1.94 -21.69 -20.47
N GLY A 472 -1.62 -20.39 -20.50
CA GLY A 472 -2.37 -19.36 -21.24
C GLY A 472 -2.49 -19.67 -22.73
N ARG A 473 -1.40 -20.14 -23.35
CA ARG A 473 -1.37 -20.52 -24.76
C ARG A 473 -2.37 -21.62 -25.12
N ALA A 474 -2.60 -22.58 -24.22
CA ALA A 474 -3.61 -23.61 -24.46
C ALA A 474 -5.01 -23.00 -24.57
N LEU A 475 -5.34 -22.00 -23.76
CA LEU A 475 -6.62 -21.27 -23.84
C LEU A 475 -6.69 -20.34 -25.06
N LEU A 476 -5.54 -19.87 -25.55
CA LEU A 476 -5.40 -19.03 -26.72
C LEU A 476 -5.23 -19.81 -28.03
N ALA A 477 -5.22 -21.15 -28.00
CA ALA A 477 -5.04 -21.97 -29.20
C ALA A 477 -6.03 -21.68 -30.35
N PRO A 478 -7.30 -21.28 -30.08
CA PRO A 478 -8.22 -20.86 -31.14
C PRO A 478 -7.94 -19.47 -31.76
N TRP A 479 -6.99 -18.72 -31.19
CA TRP A 479 -6.62 -17.38 -31.65
C TRP A 479 -5.37 -17.42 -32.55
N PRO A 480 -5.16 -16.38 -33.38
CA PRO A 480 -3.93 -16.23 -34.17
C PRO A 480 -2.65 -16.31 -33.32
N SER A 481 -1.53 -16.65 -33.94
CA SER A 481 -0.23 -16.81 -33.28
C SER A 481 0.20 -15.57 -32.49
N GLU A 482 -0.16 -14.39 -32.99
CA GLU A 482 0.13 -13.09 -32.38
C GLU A 482 -0.57 -12.96 -31.02
N ALA A 483 -1.80 -13.46 -30.89
CA ALA A 483 -2.50 -13.49 -29.61
C ALA A 483 -1.81 -14.42 -28.60
N GLN A 484 -1.28 -15.55 -29.05
CA GLN A 484 -0.58 -16.53 -28.19
C GLN A 484 0.77 -16.02 -27.65
N ALA A 485 1.31 -14.97 -28.24
CA ALA A 485 2.52 -14.28 -27.81
C ALA A 485 2.23 -13.00 -26.99
N SER A 486 0.97 -12.57 -26.92
CA SER A 486 0.55 -11.29 -26.35
C SER A 486 0.21 -11.39 -24.85
N TRP A 487 0.77 -10.47 -24.05
CA TRP A 487 0.39 -10.27 -22.65
C TRP A 487 -1.03 -9.75 -22.51
N ALA A 488 -1.45 -8.84 -23.39
CA ALA A 488 -2.82 -8.34 -23.39
C ALA A 488 -3.79 -9.52 -23.55
N MET A 489 -3.55 -10.40 -24.53
CA MET A 489 -4.40 -11.57 -24.75
C MET A 489 -4.30 -12.62 -23.64
N PHE A 490 -3.15 -12.74 -22.99
CA PHE A 490 -3.02 -13.54 -21.77
C PHE A 490 -3.98 -13.03 -20.68
N TYR A 491 -3.95 -11.74 -20.34
CA TYR A 491 -4.88 -11.19 -19.36
C TYR A 491 -6.34 -11.27 -19.81
N TRP A 492 -6.58 -11.13 -21.12
CA TRP A 492 -7.90 -11.32 -21.70
C TRP A 492 -8.46 -12.70 -21.37
N VAL A 493 -7.72 -13.80 -21.60
CA VAL A 493 -8.22 -15.16 -21.30
C VAL A 493 -8.35 -15.46 -19.81
N LEU A 494 -7.60 -14.75 -18.95
CA LEU A 494 -7.80 -14.86 -17.50
C LEU A 494 -9.16 -14.31 -17.09
N ARG A 495 -9.63 -13.24 -17.76
CA ARG A 495 -10.88 -12.54 -17.43
C ARG A 495 -12.07 -13.05 -18.24
N TYR A 496 -11.88 -13.42 -19.49
CA TYR A 496 -12.94 -13.70 -20.45
C TYR A 496 -12.84 -15.12 -21.03
N SER A 497 -14.00 -15.65 -21.44
CA SER A 497 -14.15 -16.79 -22.34
C SER A 497 -14.71 -16.27 -23.66
N ARG A 498 -14.36 -16.89 -24.79
CA ARG A 498 -14.93 -16.52 -26.10
C ARG A 498 -16.11 -17.42 -26.42
N THR A 499 -17.29 -16.83 -26.58
CA THR A 499 -18.47 -17.54 -27.10
C THR A 499 -18.90 -16.91 -28.42
N ARG A 500 -18.56 -17.57 -29.54
CA ARG A 500 -18.70 -17.02 -30.90
C ARG A 500 -17.93 -15.70 -31.03
N ASP A 501 -18.62 -14.59 -31.25
CA ASP A 501 -18.03 -13.26 -31.42
C ASP A 501 -18.19 -12.38 -30.18
N LEU A 502 -18.57 -12.96 -29.02
CA LEU A 502 -18.75 -12.26 -27.76
C LEU A 502 -17.71 -12.70 -26.73
N ALA A 503 -17.22 -11.75 -25.94
CA ALA A 503 -16.51 -12.04 -24.71
C ALA A 503 -17.52 -12.28 -23.59
N VAL A 504 -17.36 -13.38 -22.87
CA VAL A 504 -18.14 -13.69 -21.68
C VAL A 504 -17.21 -13.58 -20.48
N ALA A 505 -17.49 -12.65 -19.58
CA ALA A 505 -16.67 -12.46 -18.39
C ALA A 505 -16.76 -13.71 -17.50
N ARG A 506 -15.63 -14.29 -17.12
CA ARG A 506 -15.58 -15.48 -16.25
C ARG A 506 -16.07 -15.17 -14.84
N LEU A 507 -15.87 -13.92 -14.42
CA LEU A 507 -16.40 -13.32 -13.20
C LEU A 507 -17.06 -11.99 -13.59
N LEU A 508 -18.35 -11.83 -13.31
CA LEU A 508 -19.02 -10.54 -13.55
C LEU A 508 -18.46 -9.46 -12.62
N GLU A 509 -18.38 -8.24 -13.14
CA GLU A 509 -18.06 -7.08 -12.30
C GLU A 509 -19.15 -6.83 -11.27
N ASP A 510 -18.76 -6.24 -10.14
CA ASP A 510 -19.69 -5.92 -9.06
C ASP A 510 -20.81 -4.99 -9.52
N GLY A 511 -22.06 -5.47 -9.40
CA GLY A 511 -23.26 -4.76 -9.81
C GLY A 511 -23.57 -4.83 -11.31
N ALA A 512 -22.81 -5.59 -12.11
CA ALA A 512 -23.15 -5.82 -13.51
C ALA A 512 -24.45 -6.64 -13.63
N PRO A 513 -25.32 -6.36 -14.62
CA PRO A 513 -26.48 -7.19 -14.89
C PRO A 513 -26.04 -8.59 -15.33
N VAL A 514 -26.80 -9.61 -14.93
CA VAL A 514 -26.59 -10.98 -15.43
C VAL A 514 -27.17 -11.06 -16.85
N PRO A 515 -26.34 -11.35 -17.88
CA PRO A 515 -26.77 -11.37 -19.29
C PRO A 515 -27.80 -12.45 -19.63
#